data_AF-A0A9P7EBA5-F1
#
_entry.id   AF-A0A9P7EBA5-F1
#
_cell.length_a   1.000
_cell.length_b   1.000
_cell.length_c   1.000
_cell.angle_alpha   90.00
_cell.angle_beta   90.00
_cell.angle_gamma   90.00
#
_symmetry.space_group_name_H-M   'P 1'
#
loop_
_entity.id
_entity.type
_entity.pdbx_description
1 polymer ?
#
loop_
_entity_poly.entity_id
_entity_poly.type
_entity_poly.pdbx_seq_one_letter_code
_entity_poly.pdbx_strand_id
1 'polypeptide(L)'
;MDFTPCHPQPFTFQQAISFDPEVSADEIGRLQNSISHLKRTQEELQEYAEDPDIAQAIKENNQTLASQDERIFMLKLALTQHGASNATSAHYDLPPEPEPESKNGRHGGFTSDNGLEPLDTPLPGDNSDVGPSNSTGEDEQESGVHL
;
A
#
# COMPACT_ATOMS: atom_id res chain seq x y z
N MET A 1 4.35 25.71 -4.39
CA MET A 1 4.54 24.99 -5.67
C MET A 1 3.18 24.64 -6.18
N ASP A 2 2.92 24.87 -7.46
CA ASP A 2 1.66 24.46 -8.09
C ASP A 2 1.91 23.17 -8.86
N PHE A 3 1.21 22.10 -8.48
CA PHE A 3 1.22 20.82 -9.20
C PHE A 3 -0.11 20.66 -9.93
N THR A 4 -0.03 20.43 -11.24
CA THR A 4 -1.20 20.20 -12.10
C THR A 4 -1.07 18.81 -12.73
N PRO A 5 -1.94 17.84 -12.37
CA PRO A 5 -1.88 16.49 -12.93
C PRO A 5 -2.34 16.49 -14.40
N CYS A 6 -1.80 15.58 -15.23
CA CYS A 6 -2.26 15.40 -16.60
C CYS A 6 -3.50 14.49 -16.65
N HIS A 7 -3.67 13.61 -15.66
CA HIS A 7 -4.82 12.72 -15.54
C HIS A 7 -5.78 13.21 -14.45
N PRO A 8 -7.10 12.98 -14.58
CA PRO A 8 -8.04 13.25 -13.50
C PRO A 8 -7.65 12.51 -12.22
N GLN A 9 -7.64 13.23 -11.10
CA GLN A 9 -7.32 12.69 -9.79
C GLN A 9 -8.53 12.82 -8.85
N PRO A 10 -8.70 11.91 -7.88
CA PRO A 10 -9.81 11.95 -6.94
C PRO A 10 -9.72 13.12 -5.94
N PHE A 11 -8.57 13.78 -5.89
CA PHE A 11 -8.33 14.96 -5.08
C PHE A 11 -7.28 15.85 -5.74
N THR A 12 -7.28 17.11 -5.32
CA THR A 12 -6.31 18.12 -5.74
C THR A 12 -5.02 18.02 -4.92
N PHE A 13 -3.94 18.61 -5.41
CA PHE A 13 -2.68 18.71 -4.66
C PHE A 13 -2.85 19.39 -3.29
N GLN A 14 -3.72 20.41 -3.22
CA GLN A 14 -3.94 21.18 -2.00
C GLN A 14 -4.65 20.34 -0.93
N GLN A 15 -5.54 19.45 -1.36
CA GLN A 15 -6.12 18.45 -0.46
C GLN A 15 -5.06 17.42 -0.02
N ALA A 16 -4.18 16.98 -0.92
CA ALA A 16 -3.11 16.05 -0.59
C ALA A 16 -2.16 16.59 0.49
N ILE A 17 -1.84 17.89 0.47
CA ILE A 17 -1.01 18.54 1.51
C ILE A 17 -1.68 18.50 2.89
N SER A 18 -3.02 18.53 2.92
CA SER A 18 -3.79 18.52 4.17
C SER A 18 -4.00 17.13 4.78
N PHE A 19 -3.62 16.07 4.08
CA PHE A 19 -3.71 14.72 4.62
C PHE A 19 -2.66 14.48 5.70
N ASP A 20 -3.01 13.60 6.65
CA ASP A 20 -2.03 13.07 7.59
C ASP A 20 -0.89 12.38 6.82
N PRO A 21 0.38 12.60 7.18
CA PRO A 21 1.50 11.88 6.60
C PRO A 21 1.34 10.36 6.58
N GLU A 22 0.76 9.76 7.61
CA GLU A 22 0.53 8.32 7.68
C GLU A 22 -0.49 7.87 6.61
N VAL A 23 -1.59 8.60 6.46
CA VAL A 23 -2.60 8.34 5.43
C VAL A 23 -2.01 8.44 4.02
N SER A 24 -1.16 9.44 3.78
CA SER A 24 -0.47 9.59 2.49
C SER A 24 0.51 8.45 2.22
N ALA A 25 1.23 7.98 3.24
CA ALA A 25 2.15 6.85 3.12
C ALA A 25 1.42 5.53 2.84
N ASP A 26 0.31 5.28 3.54
CA ASP A 26 -0.53 4.11 3.32
C ASP A 26 -1.10 4.07 1.91
N GLU A 27 -1.63 5.21 1.43
CA GLU A 27 -2.17 5.28 0.06
C GLU A 27 -1.08 5.09 -1.00
N ILE A 28 0.14 5.61 -0.78
CA ILE A 28 1.29 5.30 -1.66
C ILE A 28 1.54 3.79 -1.71
N GLY A 29 1.55 3.11 -0.56
CA GLY A 29 1.74 1.65 -0.50
C GLY A 29 0.65 0.88 -1.27
N ARG A 30 -0.62 1.28 -1.11
CA ARG A 30 -1.75 0.69 -1.83
C ARG A 30 -1.63 0.89 -3.35
N LEU A 31 -1.28 2.10 -3.79
CA LEU A 31 -1.08 2.41 -5.21
C LEU A 31 0.10 1.62 -5.80
N GLN A 32 1.21 1.48 -5.07
CA GLN A 32 2.35 0.68 -5.51
C GLN A 32 1.99 -0.79 -5.70
N ASN A 33 1.22 -1.36 -4.78
CA ASN A 33 0.72 -2.73 -4.89
C ASN A 33 -0.19 -2.88 -6.13
N SER A 34 -1.15 -1.95 -6.31
CA SER A 34 -2.03 -1.91 -7.48
C SER A 34 -1.26 -1.82 -8.81
N ILE A 35 -0.27 -0.93 -8.89
CA ILE A 35 0.61 -0.80 -10.06
C ILE A 35 1.37 -2.09 -10.33
N SER A 36 1.90 -2.75 -9.30
CA SER A 36 2.61 -4.02 -9.46
C SER A 36 1.70 -5.10 -10.05
N HIS A 37 0.47 -5.22 -9.56
CA HIS A 37 -0.50 -6.16 -10.11
C HIS A 37 -0.87 -5.82 -11.55
N LEU A 38 -1.15 -4.54 -11.82
CA LEU A 38 -1.55 -4.09 -13.15
C LEU A 38 -0.42 -4.28 -14.17
N LYS A 39 0.84 -4.03 -13.81
CA LYS A 39 2.01 -4.30 -14.67
C LYS A 39 2.13 -5.78 -15.02
N ARG A 40 1.93 -6.67 -14.04
CA ARG A 40 1.92 -8.11 -14.30
C ARG A 40 0.82 -8.50 -15.28
N THR A 41 -0.40 -7.97 -15.09
CA THR A 41 -1.50 -8.19 -16.03
C THR A 41 -1.18 -7.65 -17.42
N GLN A 42 -0.50 -6.50 -17.54
CA GLN A 42 -0.07 -5.98 -18.84
C GLN A 42 0.92 -6.92 -19.55
N GLU A 43 1.88 -7.48 -18.82
CA GLU A 43 2.83 -8.45 -19.36
C GLU A 43 2.10 -9.71 -19.86
N GLU A 44 1.15 -10.22 -19.07
CA GLU A 44 0.34 -11.40 -19.43
C GLU A 44 -0.57 -11.14 -20.65
N LEU A 45 -1.18 -9.96 -20.75
CA LEU A 45 -2.06 -9.60 -21.88
C LEU A 45 -1.28 -9.37 -23.18
N GLN A 46 0.00 -9.02 -23.11
CA GLN A 46 0.82 -8.71 -24.28
C GLN A 46 0.95 -9.89 -25.25
N GLU A 47 0.86 -11.13 -24.74
CA GLU A 47 0.85 -12.36 -25.54
C GLU A 47 -0.36 -12.47 -26.48
N TYR A 48 -1.45 -11.78 -26.15
CA TYR A 48 -2.73 -11.84 -26.86
C TYR A 48 -3.10 -10.51 -27.53
N ALA A 49 -2.13 -9.62 -27.73
CA ALA A 49 -2.36 -8.26 -28.26
C ALA A 49 -2.88 -8.22 -29.71
N GLU A 50 -2.95 -9.36 -30.41
CA GLU A 50 -3.60 -9.48 -31.73
C GLU A 50 -5.13 -9.39 -31.64
N ASP A 51 -5.71 -9.74 -30.49
CA ASP A 51 -7.13 -9.58 -30.21
C ASP A 51 -7.43 -8.09 -29.96
N PRO A 52 -8.35 -7.46 -30.72
CA PRO A 52 -8.65 -6.04 -30.59
C PRO A 52 -9.21 -5.65 -29.20
N ASP A 53 -9.95 -6.54 -28.55
CA ASP A 53 -10.52 -6.28 -27.22
C ASP A 53 -9.39 -6.28 -26.17
N ILE A 54 -8.42 -7.19 -26.31
CA ILE A 54 -7.23 -7.25 -25.44
C ILE A 54 -6.32 -6.05 -25.70
N ALA A 55 -6.10 -5.66 -26.96
CA ALA A 55 -5.33 -4.46 -27.29
C ALA A 55 -5.94 -3.19 -26.68
N GLN A 56 -7.28 -3.10 -26.66
CA GLN A 56 -7.99 -2.01 -26.00
C GLN A 56 -7.82 -2.06 -24.47
N ALA A 57 -7.94 -3.24 -23.85
CA ALA A 57 -7.69 -3.40 -22.42
C ALA A 57 -6.26 -3.00 -22.01
N ILE A 58 -5.25 -3.36 -22.81
CA ILE A 58 -3.85 -2.94 -22.61
C ILE A 58 -3.75 -1.42 -22.63
N LYS A 59 -4.41 -0.76 -23.58
CA LYS A 59 -4.40 0.70 -23.69
C LYS A 59 -5.05 1.38 -22.47
N GLU A 60 -6.17 0.86 -22.00
CA GLU A 60 -6.88 1.39 -20.81
C GLU A 60 -6.07 1.19 -19.52
N ASN A 61 -5.46 0.02 -19.37
CA ASN A 61 -4.55 -0.26 -18.27
C ASN A 61 -3.35 0.69 -18.26
N ASN A 62 -2.80 1.04 -19.43
CA ASN A 62 -1.70 2.01 -19.51
C ASN A 62 -2.11 3.42 -19.06
N GLN A 63 -3.34 3.86 -19.38
CA GLN A 63 -3.87 5.13 -18.87
C GLN A 63 -4.06 5.11 -17.36
N THR A 64 -4.51 3.96 -16.84
CA THR A 64 -4.68 3.75 -15.40
C THR A 64 -3.33 3.75 -14.67
N LEU A 65 -2.32 3.10 -15.22
CA LEU A 65 -0.94 3.14 -14.71
C LEU A 65 -0.42 4.58 -14.62
N ALA A 66 -0.55 5.35 -15.70
CA ALA A 66 -0.11 6.74 -15.73
C ALA A 66 -0.80 7.61 -14.68
N SER A 67 -2.13 7.46 -14.52
CA SER A 67 -2.89 8.18 -13.48
C SER A 67 -2.45 7.79 -12.06
N GLN A 68 -2.17 6.51 -11.80
CA GLN A 68 -1.71 6.03 -10.48
C GLN A 68 -0.28 6.51 -10.16
N ASP A 69 0.63 6.50 -11.15
CA ASP A 69 1.99 7.03 -11.00
C ASP A 69 1.97 8.54 -10.68
N GLU A 70 1.13 9.32 -11.37
CA GLU A 70 0.94 10.74 -11.04
C GLU A 70 0.40 10.95 -9.62
N ARG A 71 -0.53 10.10 -9.17
CA ARG A 71 -1.06 10.19 -7.81
C ARG A 71 0.01 9.92 -6.76
N ILE A 72 0.85 8.91 -6.98
CA ILE A 72 2.01 8.64 -6.11
C ILE A 72 2.94 9.85 -6.07
N PHE A 73 3.24 10.44 -7.22
CA PHE A 73 4.10 11.62 -7.30
C PHE A 73 3.51 12.80 -6.52
N MET A 74 2.22 13.08 -6.71
CA MET A 74 1.49 14.13 -6.01
C MET A 74 1.53 13.95 -4.48
N LEU A 75 1.29 12.72 -3.99
CA LEU A 75 1.34 12.39 -2.57
C LEU A 75 2.76 12.53 -1.99
N LYS A 76 3.79 12.10 -2.72
CA LYS A 76 5.20 12.29 -2.30
C LYS A 76 5.60 13.75 -2.23
N LEU A 77 5.14 14.56 -3.19
CA LEU A 77 5.38 16.00 -3.18
C LEU A 77 4.67 16.66 -1.99
N ALA A 78 3.44 16.24 -1.68
CA ALA A 78 2.67 16.73 -0.54
C ALA A 78 3.39 16.41 0.79
N LEU A 79 3.89 15.19 0.96
CA LEU A 79 4.69 14.78 2.12
C LEU A 79 5.96 15.61 2.29
N THR A 80 6.64 15.93 1.19
CA THR A 80 7.83 16.79 1.21
C THR A 80 7.49 18.19 1.71
N GLN A 81 6.36 18.74 1.25
CA GLN A 81 5.87 20.03 1.69
C GLN A 81 5.42 20.03 3.15
N HIS A 82 4.80 18.94 3.62
CA HIS A 82 4.44 18.76 5.02
C HIS A 82 5.69 18.72 5.92
N GLY A 83 6.71 17.96 5.54
CA GLY A 83 7.99 17.91 6.26
C GLY A 83 8.71 19.27 6.30
N ALA A 84 8.70 20.02 5.19
CA ALA A 84 9.26 21.38 5.14
C ALA A 84 8.45 22.40 5.97
N SER A 85 7.13 22.23 6.04
CA SER A 85 6.23 23.11 6.82
C SER A 85 6.30 22.80 8.32
N ASN A 86 6.59 21.55 8.70
CA ASN A 86 6.79 21.17 10.10
C ASN A 86 8.18 21.54 10.62
N ALA A 87 9.18 21.67 9.75
CA ALA A 87 10.51 22.18 10.13
C ALA A 87 10.48 23.67 10.56
N THR A 88 9.46 24.43 10.16
CA THR A 88 9.23 25.81 10.62
C THR A 88 8.22 25.90 11.77
N SER A 89 7.54 24.80 12.11
CA SER A 89 6.64 24.72 13.25
C SER A 89 7.43 24.33 14.50
N ALA A 90 7.75 25.35 15.29
CA ALA A 90 8.48 25.32 16.56
C ALA A 90 7.76 24.53 17.68
N HIS A 91 7.44 23.26 17.44
CA HIS A 91 6.83 22.36 18.42
C HIS A 91 7.69 21.13 18.75
N TYR A 92 8.87 20.99 18.11
CA TYR A 92 9.97 20.12 18.54
C TYR A 92 11.12 20.93 19.14
N ASP A 93 10.82 21.96 19.94
CA ASP A 93 11.82 22.55 20.83
C ASP A 93 11.95 21.61 22.03
N LEU A 94 12.71 20.53 21.83
CA LEU A 94 13.18 19.70 22.93
C LEU A 94 13.99 20.61 23.86
N PRO A 95 13.70 20.65 25.17
CA PRO A 95 14.49 21.44 26.10
C PRO A 95 15.97 21.01 25.99
N PRO A 96 16.93 21.95 26.04
CA PRO A 96 18.34 21.61 25.94
C PRO A 96 18.69 20.60 27.02
N GLU A 97 19.10 19.41 26.58
CA GLU A 97 19.60 18.36 27.44
C GLU A 97 20.81 18.93 28.23
N PRO A 98 20.87 18.75 29.57
CA PRO A 98 21.97 19.25 30.34
C PRO A 98 23.27 18.56 29.92
N GLU A 99 24.23 19.37 29.47
CA GLU A 99 25.61 19.00 29.17
C GLU A 99 26.16 17.94 30.15
N PRO A 100 26.65 16.79 29.68
CA PRO A 100 27.32 15.84 30.55
C PRO A 100 28.69 16.40 30.93
N GLU A 101 28.82 16.75 32.21
CA GLU A 101 30.10 17.02 32.86
C GLU A 101 31.13 15.94 32.50
N SER A 102 32.24 16.42 31.94
CA SER A 102 33.51 15.71 31.77
C SER A 102 33.95 15.00 33.05
N LYS A 103 33.95 13.64 33.06
CA LYS A 103 34.85 12.84 33.92
C LYS A 103 35.30 11.55 33.22
N ASN A 104 36.60 11.53 32.96
CA ASN A 104 37.50 10.39 32.81
C ASN A 104 36.99 9.05 33.34
N GLY A 105 37.08 8.01 32.52
CA GLY A 105 36.87 6.63 32.95
C GLY A 105 37.19 5.59 31.87
N ARG A 106 38.47 5.43 31.54
CA ARG A 106 38.97 4.17 30.96
C ARG A 106 38.62 3.02 31.90
N HIS A 107 37.88 2.01 31.45
CA HIS A 107 38.25 0.60 31.57
C HIS A 107 37.23 -0.29 30.85
N GLY A 108 37.73 -1.18 30.00
CA GLY A 108 36.94 -2.13 29.23
C GLY A 108 36.38 -3.27 30.07
N GLY A 109 35.36 -3.92 29.53
CA GLY A 109 34.70 -5.07 30.13
C GLY A 109 33.91 -5.83 29.08
N PHE A 110 34.64 -6.58 28.26
CA PHE A 110 34.14 -7.67 27.42
C PHE A 110 33.55 -8.77 28.30
N THR A 111 32.29 -9.12 28.13
CA THR A 111 31.80 -10.50 28.34
C THR A 111 30.66 -10.79 27.37
N SER A 112 30.97 -11.67 26.42
CA SER A 112 30.02 -12.47 25.67
C SER A 112 29.07 -13.21 26.61
N ASP A 113 27.78 -13.27 26.24
CA ASP A 113 26.93 -14.39 26.64
C ASP A 113 26.08 -14.82 25.44
N ASN A 114 26.50 -15.95 24.87
CA ASN A 114 25.76 -16.76 23.91
C ASN A 114 25.14 -17.91 24.72
N GLY A 115 23.81 -17.99 24.79
CA GLY A 115 23.08 -19.18 25.22
C GLY A 115 21.77 -19.25 24.43
N LEU A 116 21.67 -20.12 23.41
CA LEU A 116 21.07 -21.48 23.48
C LEU A 116 19.64 -21.43 24.03
N GLU A 117 18.56 -21.92 23.41
CA GLU A 117 18.26 -22.79 22.26
C GLU A 117 16.71 -22.79 22.09
N PRO A 118 16.14 -23.38 21.03
CA PRO A 118 14.75 -23.20 20.60
C PRO A 118 13.77 -24.10 21.35
N LEU A 119 12.55 -23.62 21.58
CA LEU A 119 11.48 -24.45 22.16
C LEU A 119 10.33 -24.60 21.16
N ASP A 120 10.41 -25.69 20.38
CA ASP A 120 9.28 -26.35 19.76
C ASP A 120 8.19 -26.62 20.81
N THR A 121 6.96 -26.18 20.53
CA THR A 121 5.78 -26.83 21.10
C THR A 121 4.69 -27.00 20.03
N PRO A 122 3.97 -28.14 20.04
CA PRO A 122 3.24 -28.66 18.90
C PRO A 122 1.76 -28.26 18.90
N LEU A 123 1.18 -28.19 17.70
CA LEU A 123 -0.26 -28.10 17.45
C LEU A 123 -1.00 -29.36 17.97
N PRO A 124 -2.17 -29.22 18.61
CA PRO A 124 -3.24 -30.22 18.57
C PRO A 124 -4.29 -29.76 17.55
N GLY A 125 -4.61 -30.53 16.51
CA GLY A 125 -5.53 -31.67 16.57
C GLY A 125 -6.84 -31.25 15.88
N ASP A 126 -7.01 -31.58 14.60
CA ASP A 126 -7.86 -32.69 14.15
C ASP A 126 -9.33 -32.56 14.60
N ASN A 127 -10.16 -32.08 13.69
CA ASN A 127 -11.56 -32.46 13.63
C ASN A 127 -11.86 -32.83 12.18
N SER A 128 -11.78 -34.12 11.93
CA SER A 128 -12.32 -34.83 10.81
C SER A 128 -13.86 -34.79 10.85
N ASP A 129 -14.44 -34.82 9.64
CA ASP A 129 -15.71 -35.51 9.32
C ASP A 129 -17.03 -34.86 9.77
N VAL A 130 -17.85 -34.38 8.80
CA VAL A 130 -19.14 -34.99 8.40
C VAL A 130 -19.55 -34.48 7.00
N GLY A 131 -19.46 -35.36 6.00
CA GLY A 131 -20.54 -35.70 5.05
C GLY A 131 -21.11 -34.70 4.01
N PRO A 132 -21.40 -35.16 2.78
CA PRO A 132 -22.02 -34.37 1.71
C PRO A 132 -23.55 -34.34 1.81
N SER A 133 -24.20 -33.30 1.28
CA SER A 133 -25.63 -33.31 0.96
C SER A 133 -25.85 -32.95 -0.50
N ASN A 134 -26.48 -33.90 -1.18
CA ASN A 134 -26.94 -33.86 -2.56
C ASN A 134 -28.47 -33.64 -2.54
N SER A 135 -29.01 -33.11 -3.66
CA SER A 135 -30.45 -33.02 -4.02
C SER A 135 -31.26 -31.88 -3.35
N THR A 136 -32.24 -31.19 -3.97
CA THR A 136 -33.11 -31.48 -5.15
C THR A 136 -33.93 -30.22 -5.51
N GLY A 137 -34.43 -30.14 -6.76
CA GLY A 137 -35.65 -29.42 -7.19
C GLY A 137 -35.42 -28.02 -7.77
N GLU A 138 -35.45 -27.80 -9.10
CA GLU A 138 -36.64 -27.68 -9.97
C GLU A 138 -37.64 -26.61 -9.52
N ASP A 139 -37.76 -25.52 -10.30
CA ASP A 139 -39.04 -25.06 -10.83
C ASP A 139 -38.82 -24.00 -11.92
N GLU A 140 -39.12 -24.41 -13.15
CA GLU A 140 -39.46 -23.56 -14.29
C GLU A 140 -40.87 -22.98 -14.10
N GLN A 141 -41.07 -21.70 -14.40
CA GLN A 141 -42.29 -21.08 -14.99
C GLN A 141 -42.10 -19.55 -14.98
N GLU A 142 -41.96 -18.88 -16.13
CA GLU A 142 -42.97 -18.49 -17.12
C GLU A 142 -43.54 -17.08 -16.89
N SER A 143 -43.58 -16.30 -17.97
CA SER A 143 -44.44 -15.12 -18.21
C SER A 143 -44.00 -13.79 -17.58
N GLY A 144 -43.95 -12.67 -18.29
CA GLY A 144 -44.53 -12.39 -19.59
C GLY A 144 -44.10 -11.04 -20.16
N VAL A 145 -44.14 -10.99 -21.48
CA VAL A 145 -44.05 -9.77 -22.30
C VAL A 145 -45.42 -9.08 -22.23
N HIS A 146 -45.45 -7.80 -21.89
CA HIS A 146 -46.59 -6.93 -22.19
C HIS A 146 -46.10 -5.65 -22.88
N LEU A 147 -46.45 -5.62 -24.18
CA LEU A 147 -46.66 -4.52 -25.12
C LEU A 147 -46.15 -3.12 -24.79
#